data_AF-A0A0S3QWN1-F1
#
_entry.id   AF-A0A0S3QWN1-F1
#
_cell.length_a   1.000
_cell.length_b   1.000
_cell.length_c   1.000
_cell.angle_alpha   90.00
_cell.angle_beta   90.00
_cell.angle_gamma   90.00
#
_symmetry.space_group_name_H-M   'P 1'
#
loop_
_entity.id
_entity.type
_entity.pdbx_description
1 polymer ?
#
loop_
_entity_poly.entity_id
_entity_poly.type
_entity_poly.pdbx_seq_one_letter_code
_entity_poly.pdbx_strand_id
1 'polypeptide(L)'
;MQHVTSLSFLLLAYSNYLSHANKVVPCGETTATPALLKHLAKRQVDYILGDNPLGMSYMVGYGPRYPRRIHHRASSLPSVAVHPARIGCKAGSRYFFSPNPNPNVLVGAVVGGPTNNTDSFPDSRPFFQQSEPTTYINAPLVGLLAFFSGH
;
A
#
# COMPACT_ATOMS: atom_id res chain seq x y z
N MET A 1 -3.51 4.94 -0.91
CA MET A 1 -2.05 4.79 -0.83
C MET A 1 -1.31 5.27 -2.07
N GLN A 2 -1.93 5.32 -3.26
CA GLN A 2 -1.29 5.81 -4.49
C GLN A 2 -0.56 7.15 -4.34
N HIS A 3 -1.22 8.15 -3.75
CA HIS A 3 -0.62 9.47 -3.54
C HIS A 3 0.50 9.41 -2.52
N VAL A 4 0.28 8.70 -1.41
CA VAL A 4 1.25 8.57 -0.32
C VAL A 4 2.54 7.94 -0.80
N THR A 5 2.49 6.84 -1.54
CA THR A 5 3.71 6.16 -2.02
C THR A 5 4.45 7.00 -3.06
N SER A 6 3.73 7.59 -4.03
CA SER A 6 4.32 8.48 -5.05
C SER A 6 4.98 9.71 -4.44
N LEU A 7 4.29 10.44 -3.56
CA LEU A 7 4.81 11.64 -2.92
C LEU A 7 5.98 11.32 -2.01
N SER A 8 5.89 10.26 -1.21
CA SER A 8 6.99 9.85 -0.33
C SER A 8 8.24 9.52 -1.13
N PHE A 9 8.10 8.83 -2.27
CA PHE A 9 9.23 8.54 -3.15
C PHE A 9 9.88 9.82 -3.70
N LEU A 10 9.08 10.80 -4.13
CA LEU A 10 9.59 12.10 -4.59
C LEU A 10 10.27 12.87 -3.45
N LEU A 11 9.70 12.89 -2.24
CA LEU A 11 10.32 13.52 -1.07
C LEU A 11 11.68 12.91 -0.75
N LEU A 12 11.78 11.58 -0.82
CA LEU A 12 13.04 10.88 -0.59
C LEU A 12 14.07 11.17 -1.68
N ALA A 13 13.67 11.11 -2.95
CA ALA A 13 14.55 11.42 -4.07
C ALA A 13 15.08 12.86 -3.98
N TYR A 14 14.20 13.81 -3.65
CA TYR A 14 14.57 15.21 -3.52
C TYR A 14 15.39 15.48 -2.26
N SER A 15 15.13 14.77 -1.15
CA SER A 15 15.97 14.78 0.05
C SER A 15 17.42 14.42 -0.29
N ASN A 16 17.63 13.33 -1.04
CA ASN A 16 18.97 12.92 -1.45
C ASN A 16 19.63 13.96 -2.35
N TYR A 17 18.89 14.51 -3.32
CA TYR A 17 19.39 15.60 -4.17
C TYR A 17 19.85 16.82 -3.37
N LEU A 18 19.02 17.31 -2.44
CA LEU A 18 19.36 18.46 -1.59
C LEU A 18 20.56 18.19 -0.68
N SER A 19 20.66 16.96 -0.15
CA SER A 19 21.79 16.55 0.68
C SER A 19 23.10 16.61 -0.10
N HIS A 20 23.13 16.15 -1.36
CA HIS A 20 24.31 16.24 -2.21
C HIS A 20 24.64 17.68 -2.63
N ALA A 21 23.62 18.51 -2.85
CA ALA A 21 23.80 19.92 -3.20
C ALA A 21 24.16 20.81 -1.99
N ASN A 22 24.13 20.27 -0.77
CA ASN A 22 24.21 21.03 0.49
C ASN A 22 23.21 22.21 0.52
N LYS A 23 21.95 21.92 0.14
CA LYS A 23 20.86 22.89 0.07
C LYS A 23 19.69 22.50 0.97
N VAL A 24 18.83 23.48 1.23
CA VAL A 24 17.56 23.35 1.93
C VAL A 24 16.46 24.07 1.14
N VAL A 25 15.20 23.77 1.41
CA VAL A 25 14.05 24.43 0.76
C VAL A 25 13.42 25.44 1.72
N PRO A 26 13.42 26.74 1.41
CA PRO A 26 12.68 27.74 2.16
C PRO A 26 11.17 27.54 1.98
N CYS A 27 10.41 27.55 3.08
CA CYS A 27 8.96 27.38 3.11
C CYS A 27 8.32 28.49 3.95
N GLY A 28 8.49 29.74 3.51
CA GLY A 28 8.08 30.92 4.27
C GLY A 28 8.90 31.06 5.55
N GLU A 29 8.25 30.94 6.70
CA GLU A 29 8.92 31.00 8.02
C GLU A 29 9.62 29.69 8.42
N THR A 30 9.39 28.61 7.67
CA THR A 30 9.97 27.30 7.95
C THR A 30 10.97 26.88 6.88
N THR A 31 11.77 25.86 7.17
CA THR A 31 12.72 25.28 6.22
C THR A 31 12.52 23.77 6.15
N ALA A 32 12.33 23.25 4.94
CA ALA A 32 12.36 21.82 4.69
C ALA A 32 13.80 21.38 4.42
N THR A 33 14.40 20.73 5.43
CA THR A 33 15.74 20.16 5.36
C THR A 33 15.71 18.78 4.69
N PRO A 34 16.84 18.30 4.12
CA PRO A 34 16.94 16.92 3.63
C PRO A 34 16.49 15.89 4.67
N ALA A 35 16.90 16.06 5.93
CA ALA A 35 16.54 15.18 7.03
C ALA A 35 15.02 15.17 7.27
N LEU A 36 14.37 16.34 7.25
CA LEU A 36 12.91 16.44 7.41
C LEU A 36 12.18 15.70 6.29
N LEU A 37 12.55 15.92 5.02
CA LEU A 37 11.91 15.27 3.88
C LEU A 37 12.05 13.74 3.92
N LYS A 38 13.24 13.24 4.28
CA LYS A 38 13.51 11.81 4.47
C LYS A 38 12.67 11.23 5.61
N HIS A 39 12.57 11.95 6.73
CA HIS A 39 11.76 11.54 7.87
C HIS A 39 10.27 11.45 7.51
N LEU A 40 9.74 12.44 6.78
CA LEU A 40 8.35 12.42 6.31
C LEU A 40 8.08 11.22 5.40
N ALA A 41 8.97 10.93 4.45
CA ALA A 41 8.86 9.75 3.59
C ALA A 41 8.89 8.45 4.42
N LYS A 42 9.77 8.36 5.42
CA LYS A 42 9.85 7.18 6.30
C LYS A 42 8.57 6.98 7.11
N ARG A 43 8.02 8.05 7.70
CA ARG A 43 6.77 7.99 8.48
C ARG A 43 5.62 7.42 7.65
N GLN A 44 5.54 7.75 6.36
CA GLN A 44 4.53 7.19 5.47
C GLN A 44 4.74 5.70 5.16
N VAL A 45 6.00 5.27 4.99
CA VAL A 45 6.32 3.83 4.84
C VAL A 45 5.95 3.07 6.11
N ASP A 46 6.34 3.58 7.28
CA ASP A 46 6.03 2.95 8.57
C ASP A 46 4.51 2.83 8.77
N TYR A 47 3.75 3.89 8.42
CA TYR A 47 2.29 3.88 8.44
C TYR A 47 1.71 2.79 7.52
N ILE A 48 2.20 2.66 6.29
CA ILE A 48 1.78 1.59 5.35
C ILE A 48 2.07 0.21 5.95
N LEU A 49 3.18 0.05 6.67
CA LEU A 49 3.63 -1.24 7.19
C LEU A 49 3.05 -1.61 8.56
N GLY A 50 2.35 -0.70 9.24
CA GLY A 50 1.57 -1.01 10.44
C GLY A 50 1.64 0.03 11.56
N ASP A 51 2.46 1.08 11.45
CA ASP A 51 2.48 2.20 12.41
C ASP A 51 1.31 3.16 12.17
N ASN A 52 0.11 2.66 12.41
CA ASN A 52 -1.16 3.36 12.24
C ASN A 52 -2.14 2.96 13.36
N PRO A 53 -3.27 3.69 13.54
CA PRO A 53 -4.21 3.43 14.63
C PRO A 53 -4.80 2.01 14.65
N LEU A 54 -4.79 1.30 13.52
CA LEU A 54 -5.29 -0.08 13.43
C LEU A 54 -4.22 -1.14 13.74
N GLY A 55 -2.95 -0.76 13.88
CA GLY A 55 -1.83 -1.69 14.02
C GLY A 55 -1.80 -2.70 12.87
N MET A 56 -2.19 -2.26 11.67
CA MET A 56 -2.47 -3.13 10.52
C MET A 56 -1.58 -2.74 9.34
N SER A 57 -0.85 -3.69 8.77
CA SER A 57 -0.14 -3.45 7.51
C SER A 57 -1.15 -3.33 6.37
N TYR A 58 -1.00 -2.31 5.53
CA TYR A 58 -1.72 -2.21 4.26
C TYR A 58 -1.00 -2.98 3.12
N MET A 59 0.12 -3.63 3.42
CA MET A 59 0.79 -4.57 2.52
C MET A 59 0.36 -6.01 2.84
N VAL A 60 -0.25 -6.67 1.87
CA VAL A 60 -0.77 -8.03 2.02
C VAL A 60 0.36 -9.00 2.32
N GLY A 61 0.20 -9.80 3.37
CA GLY A 61 1.19 -10.79 3.81
C GLY A 61 2.36 -10.23 4.61
N TYR A 62 2.35 -8.94 4.97
CA TYR A 62 3.37 -8.34 5.84
C TYR A 62 2.82 -8.07 7.24
N GLY A 63 3.60 -8.39 8.27
CA GLY A 63 3.23 -8.18 9.67
C GLY A 63 2.12 -9.12 10.18
N PRO A 64 1.74 -8.99 11.46
CA PRO A 64 0.79 -9.89 12.11
C PRO A 64 -0.67 -9.67 11.69
N ARG A 65 -1.00 -8.50 11.13
CA ARG A 65 -2.35 -8.11 10.71
C ARG A 65 -2.30 -7.39 9.37
N TYR A 66 -3.00 -7.91 8.36
CA TYR A 66 -3.04 -7.37 6.99
C TYR A 66 -4.39 -7.68 6.29
N PRO A 67 -4.75 -6.97 5.19
CA PRO A 67 -5.99 -7.19 4.45
C PRO A 67 -6.11 -8.61 3.91
N ARG A 68 -7.25 -9.26 4.15
CA ARG A 68 -7.51 -10.63 3.70
C ARG A 68 -8.56 -10.71 2.60
N ARG A 69 -9.27 -9.62 2.31
CA ARG A 69 -10.40 -9.59 1.36
C ARG A 69 -10.23 -8.46 0.34
N ILE A 70 -9.03 -8.36 -0.23
CA ILE A 70 -8.69 -7.33 -1.22
C ILE A 70 -9.47 -7.49 -2.54
N HIS A 71 -9.77 -6.37 -3.21
CA HIS A 71 -10.42 -6.34 -4.52
C HIS A 71 -9.46 -6.80 -5.63
N HIS A 72 -9.19 -8.10 -5.71
CA HIS A 72 -8.34 -8.67 -6.76
C HIS A 72 -8.91 -10.02 -7.24
N ARG A 73 -9.21 -10.12 -8.54
CA ARG A 73 -9.91 -11.28 -9.12
C ARG A 73 -9.16 -12.59 -8.91
N ALA A 74 -7.89 -12.65 -9.32
CA ALA A 74 -7.08 -13.86 -9.14
C ALA A 74 -6.78 -14.18 -7.67
N SER A 75 -6.87 -13.19 -6.77
CA SER A 75 -6.70 -13.43 -5.33
C SER A 75 -7.95 -14.07 -4.73
N SER A 76 -9.13 -13.59 -5.14
CA SER A 76 -10.45 -13.97 -4.61
C SER A 76 -11.06 -15.24 -5.22
N LEU A 77 -10.73 -15.58 -6.46
CA LEU A 77 -11.19 -16.79 -7.14
C LEU A 77 -10.34 -18.01 -6.73
N PRO A 78 -10.88 -19.24 -6.72
CA PRO A 78 -10.08 -20.44 -6.51
C PRO A 78 -9.01 -20.56 -7.60
N SER A 79 -7.85 -21.11 -7.23
CA SER A 79 -6.80 -21.39 -8.20
C SER A 79 -7.22 -22.48 -9.18
N VAL A 80 -6.55 -22.54 -10.34
CA VAL A 80 -6.78 -23.58 -11.34
C VAL A 80 -6.53 -24.99 -10.81
N ALA A 81 -5.65 -25.15 -9.81
CA ALA A 81 -5.39 -26.43 -9.15
C ALA A 81 -6.60 -26.93 -8.33
N VAL A 82 -7.35 -26.02 -7.72
CA VAL A 82 -8.55 -26.34 -6.91
C VAL A 82 -9.82 -26.38 -7.77
N HIS A 83 -9.88 -25.57 -8.82
CA HIS A 83 -11.02 -25.48 -9.73
C HIS A 83 -10.54 -25.41 -11.19
N PRO A 84 -10.23 -26.55 -11.83
CA PRO A 84 -9.67 -26.59 -13.18
C PRO A 84 -10.67 -26.23 -14.27
N ALA A 85 -11.98 -26.34 -13.98
CA ALA A 85 -13.03 -25.95 -14.90
C ALA A 85 -13.10 -24.42 -15.07
N ARG A 86 -13.59 -23.97 -16.23
CA ARG A 86 -13.81 -22.54 -16.48
C ARG A 86 -14.90 -21.99 -15.55
N ILE A 87 -14.63 -20.83 -14.95
CA ILE A 87 -15.64 -20.08 -14.18
C ILE A 87 -16.48 -19.28 -15.18
N GLY A 88 -17.77 -19.60 -15.25
CA GLY A 88 -18.71 -18.94 -16.17
C GLY A 88 -18.93 -17.46 -15.87
N CYS A 89 -19.52 -16.74 -16.82
CA CYS A 89 -19.91 -15.34 -16.65
C CYS A 89 -20.80 -15.17 -15.41
N LYS A 90 -20.56 -14.14 -14.61
CA LYS A 90 -21.25 -13.84 -13.34
C LYS A 90 -21.12 -14.91 -12.24
N ALA A 91 -20.59 -16.11 -12.50
CA ALA A 91 -20.34 -17.12 -11.48
C ALA A 91 -19.28 -16.67 -10.45
N GLY A 92 -18.48 -15.65 -10.80
CA GLY A 92 -17.55 -14.97 -9.91
C GLY A 92 -18.19 -14.23 -8.72
N SER A 93 -19.48 -13.85 -8.82
CA SER A 93 -20.16 -13.02 -7.82
C SER A 93 -20.17 -13.65 -6.42
N ARG A 94 -20.28 -14.98 -6.33
CA ARG A 94 -20.24 -15.69 -5.04
C ARG A 94 -18.91 -15.48 -4.29
N TYR A 95 -17.80 -15.40 -5.02
CA TYR A 95 -16.48 -15.15 -4.44
C TYR A 95 -16.31 -13.67 -4.09
N PHE A 96 -16.79 -12.79 -4.97
CA PHE A 96 -16.78 -11.35 -4.74
C PHE A 96 -17.50 -10.97 -3.43
N PHE A 97 -18.71 -11.47 -3.22
CA PHE A 97 -19.53 -11.17 -2.03
C PHE A 97 -19.27 -12.08 -0.82
N SER A 98 -18.41 -13.09 -0.94
CA SER A 98 -18.11 -14.01 0.17
C SER A 98 -17.60 -13.24 1.41
N PRO A 99 -17.91 -13.69 2.65
CA PRO A 99 -17.27 -13.17 3.85
C PRO A 99 -15.85 -13.73 4.05
N ASN A 100 -15.50 -14.80 3.35
CA ASN A 100 -14.23 -15.50 3.57
C ASN A 100 -13.03 -14.71 3.01
N PRO A 101 -11.84 -14.91 3.61
CA PRO A 101 -10.57 -14.49 3.03
C PRO A 101 -10.41 -14.91 1.57
N ASN A 102 -9.61 -14.15 0.82
CA ASN A 102 -9.15 -14.53 -0.51
C ASN A 102 -8.35 -15.85 -0.41
N PRO A 103 -8.66 -16.88 -1.23
CA PRO A 103 -7.95 -18.15 -1.20
C PRO A 103 -6.48 -18.05 -1.63
N ASN A 104 -6.13 -17.09 -2.50
CA ASN A 104 -4.75 -16.86 -2.92
C ASN A 104 -4.24 -15.54 -2.31
N VAL A 105 -3.28 -15.64 -1.39
CA VAL A 105 -2.67 -14.46 -0.76
C VAL A 105 -1.79 -13.74 -1.78
N LEU A 106 -2.16 -12.50 -2.14
CA LEU A 106 -1.39 -11.69 -3.07
C LEU A 106 -0.25 -10.96 -2.32
N VAL A 107 0.77 -11.72 -1.91
CA VAL A 107 1.87 -11.23 -1.07
C VAL A 107 2.54 -9.99 -1.69
N GLY A 108 2.77 -8.97 -0.87
CA GLY A 108 3.44 -7.72 -1.26
C GLY A 108 2.51 -6.69 -1.91
N ALA A 109 1.26 -7.04 -2.26
CA ALA A 109 0.32 -6.07 -2.80
C ALA A 109 -0.06 -5.02 -1.75
N VAL A 110 0.00 -3.74 -2.11
CA VAL A 110 -0.45 -2.65 -1.25
C VAL A 110 -1.81 -2.16 -1.73
N VAL A 111 -2.77 -2.15 -0.80
CA VAL A 111 -4.15 -1.75 -1.08
C VAL A 111 -4.30 -0.23 -1.11
N GLY A 112 -5.45 0.24 -1.59
CA GLY A 112 -5.87 1.64 -1.53
C GLY A 112 -5.77 2.27 -0.14
N GLY A 113 -5.92 1.51 0.94
CA GLY A 113 -5.70 1.96 2.32
C GLY A 113 -6.99 2.44 2.99
N PRO A 114 -6.90 3.16 4.12
CA PRO A 114 -8.06 3.53 4.92
C PRO A 114 -8.86 4.67 4.29
N THR A 115 -10.05 4.92 4.84
CA THR A 115 -10.89 6.07 4.50
C THR A 115 -10.24 7.38 4.99
N ASN A 116 -10.38 8.43 4.17
CA ASN A 116 -9.60 9.68 4.27
C ASN A 116 -9.67 10.44 5.61
N ASN A 117 -10.63 10.15 6.49
CA ASN A 117 -10.91 10.97 7.68
C ASN A 117 -10.98 10.19 9.01
N THR A 118 -10.84 8.87 9.01
CA THR A 118 -11.05 8.06 10.23
C THR A 118 -10.04 6.94 10.43
N ASP A 119 -9.07 6.80 9.53
CA ASP A 119 -8.15 5.66 9.49
C ASP A 119 -8.86 4.29 9.42
N SER A 120 -10.16 4.27 9.12
CA SER A 120 -10.96 3.05 9.06
C SER A 120 -10.69 2.25 7.79
N PHE A 121 -10.61 0.94 7.92
CA PHE A 121 -10.38 0.01 6.81
C PHE A 121 -11.37 -1.16 6.86
N PRO A 122 -12.32 -1.27 5.91
CA PRO A 122 -13.39 -2.26 5.97
C PRO A 122 -12.96 -3.70 5.61
N ASP A 123 -11.76 -3.89 5.06
CA ASP A 123 -11.25 -5.16 4.50
C ASP A 123 -12.33 -5.96 3.74
N SER A 124 -12.80 -5.38 2.63
CA SER A 124 -13.96 -5.89 1.92
C SER A 124 -13.90 -5.58 0.43
N ARG A 125 -14.00 -6.62 -0.40
CA ARG A 125 -13.86 -6.56 -1.86
C ARG A 125 -14.75 -5.50 -2.54
N PRO A 126 -16.02 -5.29 -2.16
CA PRO A 126 -16.84 -4.25 -2.77
C PRO A 126 -16.34 -2.82 -2.53
N PHE A 127 -15.55 -2.59 -1.48
CA PHE A 127 -14.95 -1.29 -1.18
C PHE A 127 -13.63 -1.15 -1.94
N PHE A 128 -13.72 -1.09 -3.28
CA PHE A 128 -12.56 -1.12 -4.16
C PHE A 128 -11.61 0.08 -3.93
N GLN A 129 -12.13 1.26 -3.60
CA GLN A 129 -11.32 2.43 -3.28
C GLN A 129 -10.29 2.18 -2.17
N GLN A 130 -10.65 1.38 -1.17
CA GLN A 130 -9.78 1.01 -0.06
C GLN A 130 -9.02 -0.28 -0.35
N SER A 131 -9.66 -1.27 -0.97
CA SER A 131 -9.19 -2.65 -1.02
C SER A 131 -8.51 -3.05 -2.33
N GLU A 132 -8.54 -2.21 -3.36
CA GLU A 132 -7.91 -2.51 -4.65
C GLU A 132 -6.40 -2.25 -4.60
N PRO A 133 -5.56 -3.27 -4.90
CA PRO A 133 -4.14 -3.06 -5.11
C PRO A 133 -3.86 -2.72 -6.57
N THR A 134 -2.82 -1.92 -6.82
CA THR A 134 -2.41 -1.57 -8.18
C THR A 134 -0.90 -1.50 -8.31
N THR A 135 -0.41 -1.71 -9.54
CA THR A 135 1.03 -1.66 -9.84
C THR A 135 1.64 -0.30 -9.53
N TYR A 136 0.90 0.79 -9.76
CA TYR A 136 1.37 2.16 -9.50
C TYR A 136 1.39 2.54 -8.02
N ILE A 137 0.71 1.82 -7.13
CA ILE A 137 0.91 1.98 -5.67
C ILE A 137 2.25 1.34 -5.28
N ASN A 138 2.50 0.13 -5.78
CA ASN A 138 3.69 -0.66 -5.46
C ASN A 138 4.98 -0.09 -6.08
N ALA A 139 4.95 0.41 -7.31
CA ALA A 139 6.12 0.87 -8.05
C ALA A 139 6.99 1.90 -7.27
N PRO A 140 6.44 3.04 -6.79
CA PRO A 140 7.23 3.99 -5.99
C PRO A 140 7.60 3.44 -4.60
N LEU A 141 6.76 2.58 -4.01
CA LEU A 141 7.04 1.98 -2.71
C LEU A 141 8.27 1.06 -2.75
N VAL A 142 8.47 0.31 -3.83
CA VAL A 142 9.67 -0.54 -3.98
C VAL A 142 10.95 0.30 -3.84
N GLY A 143 10.99 1.50 -4.43
CA GLY A 143 12.14 2.41 -4.30
C GLY A 143 12.34 2.91 -2.86
N LEU A 144 11.25 3.24 -2.15
CA LEU A 144 11.30 3.62 -0.73
C LEU A 144 11.85 2.48 0.14
N LEU A 145 11.32 1.27 -0.03
CA LEU A 145 11.74 0.09 0.73
C LEU A 145 13.19 -0.28 0.47
N ALA A 146 13.62 -0.23 -0.80
CA ALA A 146 15.02 -0.49 -1.16
C ALA A 146 15.96 0.51 -0.46
N PHE A 147 15.61 1.79 -0.42
CA PHE A 147 16.42 2.80 0.24
C PHE A 147 16.52 2.55 1.75
N PHE A 148 15.39 2.39 2.45
CA PHE A 148 15.34 2.22 3.91
C PHE A 148 15.76 0.84 4.39
N SER A 149 15.90 -0.15 3.49
CA SER A 149 16.52 -1.43 3.82
C SER A 149 18.04 -1.37 3.86
N GLY A 150 18.66 -0.42 3.15
CA GLY A 150 20.11 -0.31 3.00
C GLY A 150 20.77 0.86 3.73
N HIS A 151 19.98 1.76 4.33
CA HIS A 151 20.41 2.98 5.02
C HIS A 151 19.61 3.17 6.30
#